data_AF-A0A2G4F2A3-F1
#
_entry.id   AF-A0A2G4F2A3-F1
#
_cell.length_a   1.000
_cell.length_b   1.000
_cell.length_c   1.000
_cell.angle_alpha   90.00
_cell.angle_beta   90.00
_cell.angle_gamma   90.00
#
_symmetry.space_group_name_H-M   'P 1'
#
loop_
_entity.id
_entity.type
_entity.pdbx_description
1 polymer ?
#
loop_
_entity_poly.entity_id
_entity_poly.type
_entity_poly.pdbx_seq_one_letter_code
_entity_poly.pdbx_strand_id
1 'polypeptide(L)' 'MNLIEAIKAVPDHRHPRGIRHPLWLILMIILLGSCTGYWGYKPLAEFTKNHRSTLIKLFYLPSDIRYQINQQF' A
#
# COMPACT_ATOMS: atom_id res chain seq x y z
N MET A 1 22.34 -5.31 -0.31
CA MET A 1 21.00 -5.36 -0.92
C MET A 1 19.99 -5.54 0.21
N ASN A 2 19.19 -4.53 0.49
CA ASN A 2 18.19 -4.54 1.56
C ASN A 2 16.77 -4.78 0.98
N LEU A 3 15.83 -5.26 1.79
CA LEU A 3 14.45 -5.56 1.34
C LEU A 3 13.78 -4.35 0.69
N ILE A 4 14.00 -3.16 1.26
CA ILE A 4 13.46 -1.90 0.72
C ILE A 4 14.04 -1.60 -0.67
N GLU A 5 15.32 -1.89 -0.90
CA GLU A 5 15.96 -1.69 -2.20
C GLU A 5 15.42 -2.69 -3.24
N ALA A 6 15.20 -3.94 -2.83
CA ALA A 6 14.62 -4.97 -3.69
C ALA A 6 13.19 -4.59 -4.14
N ILE A 7 12.36 -4.05 -3.23
CA ILE A 7 11.01 -3.60 -3.57
C ILE A 7 11.03 -2.34 -4.44
N LYS A 8 11.95 -1.40 -4.20
CA LYS A 8 12.11 -0.21 -5.04
C LYS A 8 12.65 -0.52 -6.44
N ALA A 9 13.38 -1.62 -6.60
CA ALA A 9 13.86 -2.08 -7.90
C ALA A 9 12.76 -2.65 -8.80
N VAL A 10 11.54 -2.88 -8.27
CA VAL A 10 10.42 -3.38 -9.07
C VAL A 10 9.95 -2.27 -10.02
N PRO A 11 10.01 -2.49 -11.34
CA PRO A 11 9.59 -1.49 -12.32
C PRO A 11 8.09 -1.21 -12.22
N ASP A 12 7.73 0.07 -12.23
CA ASP A 12 6.34 0.52 -12.23
C ASP A 12 5.82 0.69 -13.66
N HIS A 13 5.09 -0.31 -14.14
CA HIS A 13 4.48 -0.30 -15.48
C HIS A 13 3.09 0.36 -15.51
N ARG A 14 2.65 0.98 -14.39
CA ARG A 14 1.33 1.62 -14.34
C ARG A 14 1.34 2.89 -15.17
N HIS A 15 0.22 3.17 -15.84
CA HIS A 15 0.08 4.39 -16.61
C HIS A 15 0.18 5.61 -15.66
N PRO A 16 1.02 6.63 -15.96
CA PRO A 16 1.20 7.80 -15.09
C PRO A 16 -0.09 8.58 -14.77
N ARG A 17 -1.13 8.44 -15.60
CA ARG A 17 -2.43 9.07 -15.37
C ARG A 17 -3.23 8.24 -14.35
N GLY A 18 -3.23 8.69 -13.09
CA GLY A 18 -3.98 8.05 -11.99
C GLY A 18 -3.12 7.44 -10.87
N ILE A 19 -1.80 7.57 -10.93
CA ILE A 19 -0.90 7.10 -9.86
C ILE A 19 -1.02 8.06 -8.66
N ARG A 20 -1.73 7.64 -7.61
CA ARG A 20 -1.77 8.37 -6.33
C ARG A 20 -0.60 8.04 -5.41
N HIS A 21 -0.08 6.81 -5.51
CA HIS A 21 0.97 6.29 -4.63
C HIS A 21 2.02 5.51 -5.44
N PRO A 22 3.31 5.61 -5.07
CA PRO A 22 4.38 4.88 -5.74
C PRO A 22 4.22 3.37 -5.52
N LEU A 23 4.63 2.56 -6.50
CA LEU A 23 4.34 1.12 -6.52
C LEU A 23 4.95 0.41 -5.31
N TRP A 24 6.18 0.78 -4.96
CA TRP A 24 6.90 0.19 -3.83
C TRP A 24 6.12 0.32 -2.51
N LEU A 25 5.34 1.39 -2.33
CA LEU A 25 4.53 1.61 -1.14
C LEU A 25 3.34 0.65 -1.09
N ILE A 26 2.71 0.40 -2.23
CA ILE A 26 1.62 -0.59 -2.34
C ILE A 26 2.14 -1.99 -2.07
N LEU A 27 3.30 -2.35 -2.65
CA LEU A 27 3.95 -3.64 -2.41
C LEU A 27 4.31 -3.84 -0.93
N MET A 28 4.81 -2.78 -0.27
CA MET A 28 5.06 -2.81 1.17
C MET A 28 3.79 -3.03 1.99
N ILE A 29 2.69 -2.35 1.66
CA ILE A 29 1.41 -2.54 2.35
C ILE A 29 0.89 -3.97 2.15
N ILE A 30 0.95 -4.50 0.92
CA ILE A 30 0.57 -5.89 0.62
C ILE A 30 1.41 -6.86 1.45
N LEU A 31 2.73 -6.67 1.47
CA LEU A 31 3.65 -7.52 2.23
C LEU A 31 3.34 -7.50 3.73
N LEU A 32 3.14 -6.32 4.31
CA LEU A 32 2.76 -6.16 5.71
C LEU A 32 1.42 -6.82 6.03
N GLY A 33 0.43 -6.64 5.14
CA GLY A 33 -0.87 -7.30 5.26
C GLY A 33 -0.74 -8.83 5.21
N SER A 34 0.04 -9.36 4.27
CA SER A 34 0.30 -10.80 4.15
C SER A 34 1.03 -11.36 5.37
N CYS A 35 2.03 -10.66 5.91
CA CYS A 35 2.73 -11.05 7.14
C CYS A 35 1.82 -11.07 8.38
N THR A 36 0.77 -10.26 8.40
CA THR A 36 -0.19 -10.16 9.51
C THR A 36 -1.44 -11.01 9.31
N GLY A 37 -1.49 -11.81 8.23
CA GLY A 37 -2.59 -12.74 7.95
C GLY A 37 -3.74 -12.15 7.15
N TYR A 38 -3.63 -10.92 6.65
CA TYR A 38 -4.62 -10.30 5.77
C TYR A 38 -4.39 -10.73 4.32
N TRP A 39 -4.92 -11.91 3.97
CA TRP A 39 -4.80 -12.48 2.62
C TRP A 39 -5.92 -12.02 1.69
N GLY A 40 -5.56 -11.40 0.57
CA GLY A 40 -6.50 -10.93 -0.45
C GLY A 40 -6.93 -9.47 -0.29
N TYR A 41 -7.70 -8.98 -1.26
CA TYR A 41 -8.01 -7.55 -1.39
C TYR A 41 -8.91 -6.99 -0.29
N LYS A 42 -9.94 -7.73 0.13
CA LYS A 42 -10.86 -7.30 1.20
C LYS A 42 -10.16 -7.19 2.55
N PRO A 43 -9.45 -8.22 3.03
CA PRO A 43 -8.68 -8.13 4.27
C PRO A 43 -7.61 -7.05 4.21
N LEU A 44 -6.93 -6.88 3.06
CA LEU A 44 -5.93 -5.82 2.93
C LEU A 44 -6.56 -4.41 3.00
N ALA A 45 -7.74 -4.21 2.43
CA ALA A 45 -8.48 -2.97 2.55
C ALA A 45 -8.84 -2.68 4.03
N GLU A 46 -9.22 -3.72 4.78
CA GLU A 46 -9.47 -3.62 6.21
C GLU A 46 -8.20 -3.33 7.02
N PHE A 47 -7.09 -3.98 6.69
CA PHE A 47 -5.76 -3.69 7.26
C PHE A 47 -5.38 -2.21 7.09
N THR A 48 -5.52 -1.67 5.88
CA THR A 48 -5.19 -0.25 5.62
C THR A 48 -6.09 0.73 6.38
N LYS A 49 -7.36 0.35 6.65
CA LYS A 49 -8.27 1.14 7.49
C LYS A 49 -7.88 1.06 8.96
N ASN A 50 -7.72 -0.16 9.49
CA ASN A 50 -7.47 -0.42 10.90
C ASN A 50 -6.10 0.12 11.34
N HIS A 51 -5.10 0.04 10.47
CA HIS A 51 -3.74 0.50 10.75
C HIS A 51 -3.40 1.82 10.05
N ARG A 52 -4.40 2.59 9.59
CA ARG A 52 -4.20 3.84 8.83
C ARG A 52 -3.23 4.79 9.52
N SER A 53 -3.44 5.07 10.80
CA SER A 53 -2.61 5.99 11.58
C SER A 53 -1.16 5.53 11.70
N THR A 54 -0.95 4.21 11.83
CA THR A 54 0.38 3.60 11.91
C THR A 54 1.08 3.64 10.56
N LEU A 55 0.37 3.31 9.47
CA LEU A 55 0.90 3.39 8.11
C LEU A 55 1.28 4.83 7.73
N ILE A 56 0.45 5.81 8.12
CA ILE A 56 0.74 7.23 7.89
C ILE A 56 2.05 7.65 8.55
N LYS A 57 2.27 7.24 9.80
CA LYS A 57 3.52 7.52 10.54
C LYS A 57 4.71 6.78 9.95
N LEU A 58 4.56 5.51 9.59
CA LEU A 58 5.64 4.67 9.08
C LEU A 58 6.15 5.11 7.70
N PHE A 59 5.24 5.54 6.82
CA PHE A 59 5.57 5.93 5.45
C PHE A 59 5.55 7.44 5.22
N TYR A 60 5.39 8.25 6.27
CA TYR A 60 5.34 9.72 6.20
C TYR A 60 4.34 10.23 5.16
N LEU A 61 3.17 9.57 5.09
CA LEU A 61 2.11 9.88 4.13
C LEU A 61 1.35 11.15 4.57
N PRO A 62 0.97 12.07 3.66
CA PRO A 62 0.10 13.18 4.01
C PRO A 62 -1.27 12.70 4.56
N SER A 63 -1.77 13.35 5.60
CA SER A 63 -2.99 12.97 6.33
C SER A 63 -4.28 13.00 5.50
N ASP A 64 -4.26 13.71 4.36
CA ASP A 64 -5.38 13.85 3.40
C ASP A 64 -5.47 12.68 2.39
N ILE A 65 -4.71 11.60 2.59
CA ILE A 65 -4.79 10.45 1.69
C ILE A 65 -6.13 9.73 1.88
N ARG A 66 -7.02 9.97 0.92
CA ARG A 66 -8.24 9.22 0.67
C ARG A 66 -7.87 7.90 -0.03
N TYR A 67 -7.79 6.82 0.74
CA TYR A 67 -7.87 5.46 0.21
C TYR A 67 -9.31 5.26 -0.30
N GLN A 68 -9.57 5.63 -1.55
CA GLN A 68 -10.87 5.42 -2.17
C GLN A 68 -10.98 3.93 -2.50
N ILE A 69 -11.44 3.16 -1.52
CA ILE A 69 -11.85 1.78 -1.72
C ILE A 69 -13.20 1.87 -2.42
N ASN A 70 -13.17 1.92 -3.75
CA ASN A 70 -14.38 1.72 -4.52
C ASN A 70 -14.83 0.28 -4.24
N GLN A 71 -15.82 0.15 -3.36
CA GLN A 71 -16.70 -1.00 -3.34
C GLN A 71 -17.44 -1.00 -4.67
N GLN A 72 -16.93 -1.69 -5.68
CA GLN A 72 -17.73 -2.10 -6.82
C GLN A 72 -17.00 -3.21 -7.59
N PHE A 73 -17.67 -4.36 -7.57
CA PHE A 73 -17.44 -5.64 -8.28
C PHE A 73 -16.45 -6.61 -7.62
#